data_AF-A0A1Q4G5R7-F1
#
_entry.id   AF-A0A1Q4G5R7-F1
#
_cell.length_a   1.000
_cell.length_b   1.000
_cell.length_c   1.000
_cell.angle_alpha   90.00
_cell.angle_beta   90.00
_cell.angle_gamma   90.00
#
_symmetry.space_group_name_H-M   'P 1'
#
loop_
_entity.id
_entity.type
_entity.pdbx_description
1 polymer ?
#
loop_
_entity_poly.entity_id
_entity_poly.type
_entity_poly.pdbx_seq_one_letter_code
_entity_poly.pdbx_strand_id
1 'polypeptide(L)'
;MSSNFYIFLIAAFATAGVIIRPFKIQEAIWATTGAILLLLFGLISFQAAWTGIGKGLDVYLFLIGMMSLAESARREGLFDWLASHAIKLSAGSTTKLFLLIYLVGTVVTIFMSNDATAAM
;
A
#
# COMPACT_ATOMS: atom_id res chain seq x y z
N MET A 1 14.12 24.65 26.15
CA MET A 1 13.73 24.08 24.84
C MET A 1 12.54 23.17 25.06
N SER A 2 11.42 23.41 24.37
CA SER A 2 10.16 22.67 24.60
C SER A 2 10.21 21.26 24.01
N SER A 3 9.61 20.28 24.68
CA SER A 3 9.56 18.87 24.21
C SER A 3 9.00 18.74 22.78
N ASN A 4 8.07 19.63 22.41
CA ASN A 4 7.50 19.69 21.06
C ASN A 4 8.55 19.93 19.97
N PHE A 5 9.58 20.75 20.24
CA PHE A 5 10.63 21.01 19.27
C PHE A 5 11.38 19.73 18.89
N TYR A 6 11.72 18.89 19.87
CA TYR A 6 12.40 17.61 19.63
C TYR A 6 11.51 16.61 18.89
N ILE A 7 10.21 16.59 19.17
CA ILE A 7 9.25 15.75 18.45
C ILE A 7 9.23 16.13 16.96
N PHE A 8 9.07 17.43 16.66
CA PHE A 8 9.05 17.90 15.28
C PHE A 8 10.37 17.64 14.56
N LEU A 9 11.50 17.80 15.25
CA LEU A 9 12.81 17.54 14.67
C LEU A 9 12.96 16.06 14.29
N ILE A 10 12.67 15.14 15.23
CA ILE A 10 12.77 13.69 14.98
C ILE A 10 11.77 13.27 13.88
N ALA A 11 10.54 13.78 13.92
CA ALA A 11 9.53 13.48 12.92
C ALA A 11 9.93 13.99 11.53
N ALA A 12 10.48 15.20 11.43
CA ALA A 12 10.96 15.77 10.18
C ALA A 12 12.13 14.97 9.60
N PHE A 13 13.09 14.56 10.43
CA PHE A 13 14.20 13.70 9.99
C PHE A 13 13.72 12.32 9.53
N ALA A 14 12.84 11.67 10.28
CA ALA A 14 12.28 10.39 9.88
C ALA A 14 11.49 10.50 8.56
N THR A 15 10.67 11.54 8.42
CA THR A 15 9.90 11.80 7.19
C THR A 15 10.81 12.11 6.00
N ALA A 16 11.84 12.92 6.19
CA ALA A 16 12.84 13.19 5.16
C ALA A 16 13.58 11.91 4.75
N GLY A 17 13.94 11.05 5.70
CA GLY A 17 14.54 9.74 5.43
C GLY A 17 13.64 8.84 4.57
N VAL A 18 12.34 8.79 4.88
CA VAL A 18 11.33 8.05 4.09
C VAL A 18 11.21 8.58 2.66
N ILE A 19 11.20 9.91 2.48
CA ILE A 19 10.99 10.54 1.16
C ILE A 19 12.28 10.50 0.31
N ILE A 20 13.41 10.89 0.89
CA ILE A 20 14.69 11.03 0.18
C ILE A 20 15.32 9.65 -0.07
N ARG A 21 14.95 8.64 0.73
CA ARG A 21 15.50 7.26 0.67
C ARG A 21 17.02 7.26 0.54
N PRO A 22 17.74 7.96 1.43
CA PRO A 22 19.20 8.04 1.32
C PRO A 22 19.78 6.61 1.40
N PHE A 23 20.73 6.33 0.50
CA PHE A 23 21.40 5.04 0.39
C PHE A 23 20.49 3.84 0.06
N LYS A 24 19.29 4.07 -0.49
CA LYS A 24 18.30 3.02 -0.81
C LYS A 24 17.89 2.17 0.41
N ILE A 25 18.02 2.73 1.60
CA ILE A 25 17.57 2.09 2.83
C ILE A 25 16.04 2.05 2.82
N GLN A 26 15.46 0.91 3.23
CA GLN A 26 14.03 0.69 3.29
C GLN A 26 13.34 1.75 4.17
N GLU A 27 12.19 2.26 3.72
CA GLU A 27 11.47 3.37 4.34
C GLU A 27 11.00 3.01 5.75
N ALA A 28 10.66 1.74 5.95
CA ALA A 28 10.29 1.18 7.25
C ALA A 28 11.38 1.42 8.30
N ILE A 29 12.66 1.37 7.94
CA ILE A 29 13.77 1.58 8.88
C ILE A 29 13.76 3.02 9.39
N TRP A 30 13.56 4.01 8.52
CA TRP A 30 13.48 5.42 8.90
C TRP A 30 12.28 5.72 9.81
N ALA A 31 11.11 5.23 9.43
CA ALA A 31 9.88 5.44 10.20
C ALA A 31 9.95 4.76 11.59
N THR A 32 10.41 3.50 11.65
CA THR A 32 10.51 2.76 12.92
C THR A 32 11.59 3.34 13.82
N THR A 33 12.76 3.72 13.28
CA THR A 33 13.83 4.36 14.06
C THR A 33 13.36 5.67 14.68
N GLY A 34 12.65 6.52 13.92
CA GLY A 34 12.06 7.75 14.44
C GLY A 34 11.07 7.50 15.59
N ALA A 35 10.17 6.53 15.43
CA ALA A 35 9.22 6.14 16.47
C ALA A 35 9.90 5.60 17.74
N ILE A 36 10.94 4.76 17.58
CA ILE A 36 11.74 4.23 18.69
C ILE A 36 12.47 5.36 19.42
N LEU A 37 13.08 6.31 18.71
CA LEU A 37 13.74 7.46 19.33
C LEU A 37 12.76 8.29 20.16
N LEU A 38 11.55 8.56 19.65
CA LEU A 38 10.52 9.28 20.39
C LEU A 38 10.11 8.54 21.68
N LEU A 39 10.02 7.22 21.65
CA LEU A 39 9.73 6.40 22.84
C LEU A 39 10.88 6.39 23.84
N LEU A 40 12.11 6.19 23.37
CA LEU A 40 13.30 6.10 24.22
C LEU A 40 13.59 7.42 24.95
N PHE A 41 13.36 8.55 24.29
CA PHE A 41 13.49 9.88 24.92
C PHE A 41 12.25 10.29 25.73
N GLY A 42 11.25 9.42 25.87
CA GLY A 42 10.02 9.71 26.62
C GLY A 42 9.19 10.87 26.04
N LEU A 43 9.40 11.19 24.76
CA LEU A 43 8.70 12.27 24.06
C LEU A 43 7.26 11.87 23.68
N ILE A 44 7.01 10.57 23.56
CA ILE A 44 5.67 9.99 23.43
C ILE A 44 5.48 8.87 24.45
N SER A 45 4.25 8.66 24.91
CA SER A 45 3.94 7.58 25.86
C SER A 45 3.85 6.22 25.14
N PHE A 46 4.08 5.14 25.89
CA PHE A 46 3.90 3.78 25.37
C PHE A 46 2.46 3.55 24.86
N GLN A 47 1.47 4.13 25.55
CA GLN A 47 0.07 4.07 25.12
C GLN A 47 -0.14 4.76 23.78
N ALA A 48 0.48 5.92 23.54
CA ALA A 48 0.39 6.62 22.26
C ALA A 48 1.00 5.79 21.11
N ALA A 49 2.13 5.13 21.35
CA ALA A 49 2.73 4.22 20.37
C ALA A 49 1.84 3.00 20.09
N TRP A 50 1.26 2.38 21.13
CA TRP A 50 0.34 1.25 20.96
C TRP A 50 -0.92 1.64 20.19
N THR A 51 -1.52 2.79 20.50
CA THR A 51 -2.66 3.33 19.74
C THR A 51 -2.27 3.61 18.28
N GLY A 52 -1.05 4.08 18.03
CA GLY A 52 -0.52 4.26 16.68
C GLY A 52 -0.46 2.95 15.89
N ILE A 53 0.05 1.88 16.49
CA ILE A 53 0.07 0.54 15.88
C ILE A 53 -1.35 0.01 15.65
N GLY A 54 -2.24 0.20 16.63
CA GLY A 54 -3.65 -0.22 16.52
C GLY A 54 -4.37 0.42 15.35
N LYS A 55 -4.10 1.70 15.04
CA LYS A 55 -4.64 2.37 13.84
C LYS A 55 -4.11 1.77 12.54
N GLY A 56 -2.90 1.22 12.54
CA GLY A 56 -2.34 0.52 11.38
C GLY A 56 -3.00 -0.84 11.11
N LEU A 57 -3.60 -1.45 12.14
CA LEU A 57 -4.27 -2.76 12.02
C LEU A 57 -5.40 -2.73 10.98
N ASP A 58 -6.17 -1.65 10.91
CA ASP A 58 -7.24 -1.48 9.92
C ASP A 58 -6.69 -1.56 8.49
N VAL A 59 -5.53 -0.96 8.24
CA VAL A 59 -4.85 -1.00 6.93
C VAL A 59 -4.33 -2.40 6.64
N TYR A 60 -3.72 -3.07 7.61
CA TYR A 60 -3.21 -4.44 7.43
C TYR A 60 -4.34 -5.42 7.12
N LEU A 61 -5.45 -5.34 7.87
CA LEU A 61 -6.63 -6.17 7.63
C LEU A 61 -7.26 -5.89 6.26
N PHE A 62 -7.30 -4.62 5.85
CA PHE A 62 -7.76 -4.23 4.53
C PHE A 62 -6.90 -4.85 3.42
N LEU A 63 -5.57 -4.74 3.50
CA LEU A 63 -4.63 -5.34 2.53
C LEU A 63 -4.77 -6.87 2.47
N ILE A 64 -4.82 -7.53 3.62
CA ILE A 64 -5.02 -8.99 3.72
C ILE A 64 -6.36 -9.38 3.09
N GLY A 65 -7.44 -8.64 3.39
CA GLY A 65 -8.76 -8.87 2.82
C GLY A 65 -8.74 -8.78 1.29
N MET A 66 -8.11 -7.74 0.73
CA MET A 66 -8.01 -7.59 -0.72
C MET A 66 -7.16 -8.65 -1.38
N MET A 67 -6.01 -9.02 -0.81
CA MET A 67 -5.18 -10.12 -1.32
C MET A 67 -5.95 -11.45 -1.31
N SER A 68 -6.76 -11.67 -0.28
CA SER A 68 -7.60 -12.87 -0.17
C SER A 68 -8.72 -12.88 -1.22
N LEU A 69 -9.37 -11.74 -1.45
CA LEU A 69 -10.39 -11.58 -2.50
C LEU A 69 -9.79 -11.79 -3.90
N ALA A 70 -8.61 -11.21 -4.15
CA ALA A 70 -7.86 -11.35 -5.37
C ALA A 70 -7.53 -12.81 -5.69
N GLU A 71 -6.99 -13.52 -4.70
CA GLU A 71 -6.62 -14.92 -4.84
C GLU A 71 -7.86 -15.81 -5.03
N SER A 72 -8.97 -15.48 -4.37
CA SER A 72 -10.24 -16.18 -4.55
C SER A 72 -10.79 -15.98 -5.97
N ALA A 73 -10.81 -14.74 -6.46
CA ALA A 73 -11.22 -14.42 -7.84
C ALA A 73 -10.35 -15.14 -8.88
N ARG A 74 -9.04 -15.26 -8.61
CA ARG A 74 -8.11 -16.02 -9.45
C ARG A 74 -8.44 -17.51 -9.45
N ARG A 75 -8.71 -18.10 -8.28
CA ARG A 75 -9.07 -19.53 -8.15
C ARG A 75 -10.38 -19.88 -8.84
N GLU A 76 -11.36 -18.98 -8.81
CA GLU A 76 -12.65 -19.14 -9.49
C GLU A 76 -12.58 -18.87 -11.01
N GLY A 77 -11.41 -18.49 -11.53
CA GLY A 77 -11.22 -18.23 -12.97
C GLY A 77 -11.88 -16.93 -13.46
N LEU A 78 -12.18 -15.97 -12.57
CA LEU A 78 -12.82 -14.70 -12.94
C LEU A 78 -11.99 -13.95 -13.99
N PHE A 79 -10.67 -13.91 -13.82
CA PHE A 79 -9.76 -13.24 -14.75
C PHE A 79 -9.70 -13.93 -16.12
N ASP A 80 -9.75 -15.26 -16.16
CA ASP A 80 -9.81 -16.03 -17.41
C ASP A 80 -11.13 -15.78 -18.15
N TRP A 81 -12.23 -15.73 -17.40
CA TRP A 81 -13.55 -15.38 -17.93
C TRP A 81 -13.54 -13.97 -18.53
N LEU A 82 -13.01 -12.97 -17.81
CA LEU A 82 -12.86 -11.58 -18.28
C LEU A 82 -11.99 -11.50 -19.54
N ALA A 83 -10.86 -12.20 -19.57
CA ALA A 83 -9.98 -12.25 -20.73
C ALA A 83 -10.69 -12.84 -21.95
N SER A 84 -11.41 -13.95 -21.77
CA SER A 84 -12.20 -14.56 -22.85
C SER A 84 -13.29 -13.63 -23.38
N HIS A 85 -13.91 -12.84 -22.51
CA HIS A 85 -14.94 -11.88 -22.87
C HIS A 85 -14.35 -10.69 -23.64
N ALA A 86 -13.20 -10.17 -23.22
CA ALA A 86 -12.47 -9.11 -23.91
C ALA A 86 -12.04 -9.54 -25.32
N ILE A 87 -11.55 -10.77 -25.48
CA ILE A 87 -11.19 -11.32 -26.80
C ILE A 87 -12.41 -11.37 -27.72
N LYS A 88 -13.54 -11.90 -27.24
CA LYS A 88 -14.79 -11.98 -28.03
C LYS A 88 -15.29 -10.60 -28.46
N LEU A 89 -15.28 -9.62 -27.55
CA LEU A 89 -15.71 -8.25 -27.81
C LEU A 89 -14.75 -7.46 -28.69
N SER A 90 -13.46 -7.80 -28.71
CA SER A 90 -12.46 -7.12 -29.53
C SER A 90 -12.68 -7.28 -31.04
N ALA A 91 -13.42 -8.32 -31.45
CA ALA A 91 -13.73 -8.65 -32.84
C ALA A 91 -12.49 -8.66 -33.76
N GLY A 92 -11.35 -9.13 -33.25
CA GLY A 92 -10.08 -9.21 -34.01
C GLY A 92 -9.30 -7.90 -34.11
N SER A 93 -9.77 -6.79 -33.52
CA SER A 93 -9.06 -5.51 -33.50
C SER A 93 -8.13 -5.41 -32.29
N THR A 94 -6.82 -5.28 -32.54
CA THR A 94 -5.80 -5.10 -31.49
C THR A 94 -6.06 -3.87 -30.62
N THR A 95 -6.48 -2.74 -31.19
CA THR A 95 -6.77 -1.51 -30.45
C THR A 95 -7.97 -1.68 -29.51
N LYS A 96 -9.03 -2.37 -29.95
CA LYS A 96 -10.19 -2.65 -29.11
C LYS A 96 -9.85 -3.62 -27.99
N LEU A 97 -9.04 -4.64 -28.27
CA LEU A 97 -8.56 -5.58 -27.25
C LEU A 97 -7.74 -4.84 -26.19
N PHE A 98 -6.81 -4.00 -26.60
CA PHE A 98 -6.00 -3.19 -25.69
C PHE A 98 -6.88 -2.31 -24.79
N LEU A 99 -7.86 -1.62 -25.37
CA LEU A 99 -8.78 -0.77 -24.62
C LEU A 99 -9.64 -1.58 -23.63
N LEU A 100 -10.13 -2.75 -24.02
CA LEU A 100 -10.91 -3.63 -23.15
C LEU A 100 -10.08 -4.16 -21.99
N ILE A 101 -8.86 -4.65 -22.25
CA ILE A 101 -7.94 -5.12 -21.19
C ILE A 101 -7.58 -3.96 -20.25
N TYR A 102 -7.34 -2.76 -20.80
CA TYR A 102 -7.06 -1.57 -20.00
C TYR A 102 -8.24 -1.20 -19.09
N LEU A 103 -9.48 -1.24 -19.61
CA LEU A 103 -10.68 -0.99 -18.81
C LEU A 103 -10.89 -2.06 -17.74
N VAL A 104 -10.71 -3.34 -18.08
CA VAL A 104 -10.78 -4.43 -17.10
C VAL A 104 -9.73 -4.23 -16.01
N GLY A 105 -8.47 -3.97 -16.38
CA GLY A 105 -7.39 -3.68 -15.44
C GLY A 105 -7.70 -2.48 -14.56
N THR A 106 -8.27 -1.41 -15.12
CA THR A 106 -8.69 -0.22 -14.36
C THR A 106 -9.77 -0.56 -13.34
N VAL A 107 -10.82 -1.29 -13.73
CA VAL A 107 -11.90 -1.73 -12.83
C VAL A 107 -11.32 -2.61 -11.72
N VAL A 108 -10.49 -3.58 -12.06
CA VAL A 108 -9.82 -4.46 -11.08
C VAL A 108 -8.95 -3.64 -10.13
N THR A 109 -8.21 -2.64 -10.61
CA THR A 109 -7.36 -1.75 -9.77
C THR A 109 -8.19 -0.88 -8.81
N ILE A 110 -9.37 -0.43 -9.23
CA ILE A 110 -10.27 0.37 -8.36
C ILE A 110 -10.80 -0.50 -7.20
N PHE A 111 -11.10 -1.77 -7.46
CA PHE A 111 -11.67 -2.68 -6.46
C PHE A 111 -10.62 -3.45 -5.64
N MET A 112 -9.46 -3.76 -6.23
CA MET A 112 -8.30 -4.36 -5.59
C MET A 112 -7.17 -3.33 -5.56
N SER A 113 -6.92 -2.74 -4.39
CA SER A 113 -5.92 -1.71 -4.13
C SER A 113 -4.66 -1.78 -4.99
N ASN A 114 -4.19 -0.60 -5.39
CA ASN A 114 -3.01 -0.30 -6.21
C ASN A 114 -1.75 -1.14 -5.89
N ASP A 115 -1.51 -1.49 -4.62
CA ASP A 115 -0.36 -2.34 -4.23
C ASP A 115 -0.49 -3.81 -4.68
N ALA A 116 -1.72 -4.33 -4.79
CA ALA A 116 -1.98 -5.70 -5.24
C ALA A 116 -1.89 -5.82 -6.78
N THR A 117 -2.07 -4.72 -7.52
CA THR A 117 -2.04 -4.72 -8.99
C THR A 117 -0.63 -4.55 -9.57
N ALA A 118 0.35 -4.13 -8.76
CA ALA A 118 1.76 -4.05 -9.18
C ALA A 118 2.39 -5.43 -9.49
N ALA A 119 1.67 -6.53 -9.22
CA ALA A 119 2.14 -7.91 -9.41
C ALA A 119 1.48 -8.64 -10.60
N MET A 120 0.69 -7.96 -11.45
CA MET A 120 0.08 -8.52 -12.66
C MET A 120 0.90 -8.26 -13.91
#